data_AF-A0A9D0UNW5-F1
#
_entry.id   AF-A0A9D0UNW5-F1
#
_cell.length_a   1.000
_cell.length_b   1.000
_cell.length_c   1.000
_cell.angle_alpha   90.00
_cell.angle_beta   90.00
_cell.angle_gamma   90.00
#
_symmetry.space_group_name_H-M   'P 1'
#
loop_
_entity.id
_entity.type
_entity.pdbx_description
1 polymer ?
#
loop_
_entity_poly.entity_id
_entity_poly.type
_entity_poly.pdbx_seq_one_letter_code
_entity_poly.pdbx_strand_id
1 'polypeptide(L)' 'MNVLSRAGVLLCLGPALLAGCAVEPWVKPYQRQRLADPIMSFDRDPISGAYLRHVYEAREGARGAGGGEGGGCGCN' A
#
# COMPACT_ATOMS: atom_id res chain seq x y z
N MET A 1 31.30 10.80 -30.30
CA MET A 1 30.66 9.49 -30.09
C MET A 1 30.10 9.31 -28.67
N ASN A 2 30.79 9.75 -27.62
CA ASN A 2 30.34 9.57 -26.22
C ASN A 2 29.14 10.44 -25.80
N VAL A 3 29.02 11.65 -26.34
CA VAL A 3 27.88 12.57 -26.04
C VAL A 3 26.57 12.07 -26.66
N LEU A 4 26.63 11.52 -27.88
CA LEU A 4 25.48 10.93 -28.56
C LEU A 4 24.99 9.66 -27.84
N SER A 5 25.93 8.85 -27.34
CA SER A 5 25.64 7.65 -26.54
C SER A 5 25.03 8.00 -25.16
N ARG A 6 25.56 9.02 -24.47
CA ARG A 6 24.99 9.54 -23.22
C ARG A 6 23.59 10.12 -23.39
N ALA A 7 23.36 10.88 -24.47
CA ALA A 7 22.04 11.42 -24.81
C ALA A 7 21.03 10.30 -25.12
N GLY A 8 21.47 9.24 -25.82
CA GLY A 8 20.64 8.06 -26.06
C GLY A 8 20.24 7.34 -24.78
N VAL A 9 21.16 7.17 -23.82
CA VAL A 9 20.86 6.56 -22.52
C VAL A 9 19.84 7.39 -21.74
N LEU A 10 20.00 8.72 -21.68
CA LEU A 10 19.06 9.61 -20.99
C LEU A 10 17.66 9.62 -21.64
N LEU A 11 17.59 9.55 -22.96
CA LEU A 11 16.33 9.51 -23.72
C LEU A 11 15.53 8.22 -23.47
N CYS A 12 16.22 7.08 -23.30
CA CYS A 12 15.57 5.80 -23.00
C CYS A 12 15.21 5.62 -21.52
N LEU A 13 16.01 6.16 -20.60
CA LEU A 13 15.82 5.96 -19.15
C LEU A 13 14.77 6.91 -18.54
N GLY A 14 14.60 8.11 -19.11
CA GLY A 14 13.67 9.12 -18.61
C GLY A 14 12.20 8.66 -18.53
N PRO A 15 11.61 8.07 -19.59
CA PRO A 15 10.20 7.65 -19.59
C PRO A 15 9.90 6.52 -18.61
N ALA A 16 10.86 5.62 -18.36
CA ALA A 16 10.70 4.48 -17.46
C ALA A 16 10.50 4.91 -16.00
N LEU A 17 11.10 6.03 -15.59
CA LEU A 17 10.96 6.59 -14.24
C LEU A 17 9.61 7.29 -14.02
N LEU A 18 8.90 7.65 -15.09
CA LEU A 18 7.61 8.35 -15.05
C LEU A 18 6.41 7.39 -15.22
N ALA A 19 6.66 6.10 -15.49
CA ALA A 19 5.62 5.12 -15.78
C ALA A 19 4.78 4.69 -14.55
N GLY A 20 5.12 5.11 -13.33
CA GLY A 20 4.51 4.56 -12.11
C GLY A 20 3.05 4.96 -11.83
N CYS A 21 2.54 6.05 -12.40
CA CYS A 21 1.29 6.66 -11.94
C CYS A 21 0.01 6.17 -12.65
N ALA A 22 0.13 5.45 -13.78
CA ALA A 22 -1.02 5.12 -14.60
C ALA A 22 -0.86 3.80 -15.39
N VAL A 23 -0.15 2.81 -14.83
CA VAL A 23 -0.06 1.49 -15.48
C VAL A 23 -1.41 0.79 -15.37
N GLU A 24 -2.10 0.69 -16.49
CA GLU A 24 -3.25 -0.20 -16.65
C GLU A 24 -2.75 -1.66 -16.58
N PRO A 25 -3.40 -2.52 -15.79
CA PRO A 25 -4.74 -2.38 -15.26
C PRO A 25 -4.77 -2.00 -13.77
N TRP A 26 -5.39 -0.87 -13.41
CA TRP A 26 -5.80 -0.66 -12.02
C TRP A 26 -6.89 -1.67 -11.63
N VAL A 27 -6.94 -2.01 -10.33
CA VAL A 27 -8.00 -2.85 -9.78
C VAL A 27 -9.32 -2.11 -9.93
N LYS A 28 -10.29 -2.72 -10.60
CA LYS A 28 -11.60 -2.11 -10.83
C LYS A 28 -12.31 -1.90 -9.48
N PRO A 29 -13.12 -0.84 -9.30
CA PRO A 29 -13.72 -0.52 -8.01
C PRO A 29 -14.46 -1.70 -7.36
N TYR A 30 -15.23 -2.47 -8.14
CA TYR A 30 -15.97 -3.64 -7.68
C TYR A 30 -15.11 -4.89 -7.43
N GLN A 31 -13.82 -4.90 -7.78
CA GLN A 31 -12.91 -5.99 -7.43
C GLN A 31 -12.29 -5.77 -6.05
N ARG A 32 -12.33 -4.54 -5.51
CA ARG A 32 -11.76 -4.18 -4.21
C ARG A 32 -12.45 -4.90 -3.04
N GLN A 33 -13.72 -5.25 -3.18
CA GLN A 33 -14.46 -6.03 -2.18
C GLN A 33 -13.82 -7.41 -1.86
N ARG A 34 -13.04 -7.97 -2.79
CA ARG A 34 -12.32 -9.24 -2.53
C ARG A 34 -11.21 -9.10 -1.49
N LEU A 35 -10.79 -7.89 -1.19
CA LEU A 35 -9.79 -7.62 -0.15
C LEU A 35 -10.41 -7.62 1.26
N ALA A 36 -11.74 -7.70 1.38
CA ALA A 36 -12.45 -7.88 2.65
C ALA A 36 -12.67 -9.36 3.02
N ASP A 37 -12.15 -10.31 2.23
CA ASP A 37 -12.26 -11.74 2.55
C ASP A 37 -11.56 -12.03 3.90
N PRO A 38 -12.21 -12.73 4.84
CA PRO A 38 -11.60 -13.09 6.12
C PRO A 38 -10.24 -13.79 6.00
N ILE A 39 -9.96 -14.49 4.90
CA ILE A 39 -8.65 -15.11 4.65
C ILE A 39 -7.53 -14.08 4.46
N MET A 40 -7.88 -12.86 4.01
CA MET A 40 -6.96 -11.74 3.80
C MET A 40 -6.80 -10.88 5.06
N SER A 41 -7.39 -11.28 6.20
CA SER A 41 -7.22 -10.57 7.47
C SER A 41 -5.78 -10.63 7.96
N PHE A 42 -5.21 -9.48 8.29
CA PHE A 42 -3.88 -9.39 8.90
C PHE A 42 -3.83 -9.94 10.32
N ASP A 43 -4.98 -9.95 11.00
CA ASP A 43 -5.10 -10.46 12.35
C ASP A 43 -6.06 -11.64 12.39
N ARG A 44 -5.61 -12.73 13.02
CA ARG A 44 -6.43 -13.93 13.22
C ARG A 44 -7.41 -13.74 14.38
N ASP A 45 -7.08 -12.91 15.36
CA ASP A 45 -7.92 -12.61 16.52
C ASP A 45 -8.03 -11.08 16.69
N PRO A 46 -9.05 -10.47 16.07
CA PRO A 46 -9.18 -9.02 16.06
C PRO A 46 -9.45 -8.43 17.45
N ILE A 47 -10.00 -9.21 18.38
CA ILE A 47 -10.31 -8.74 19.75
C ILE A 47 -9.01 -8.62 20.54
N SER A 48 -8.19 -9.66 20.52
CA SER A 48 -6.87 -9.65 21.18
C SER A 48 -5.94 -8.61 20.54
N GLY A 49 -5.94 -8.49 19.22
CA GLY A 49 -5.16 -7.50 18.49
C GLY A 49 -5.53 -6.06 18.81
N ALA A 50 -6.84 -5.75 18.90
CA ALA A 50 -7.31 -4.42 19.28
C ALA A 50 -6.88 -4.05 20.71
N TYR A 51 -6.95 -5.00 21.65
CA TYR A 51 -6.47 -4.81 23.02
C TYR A 51 -4.97 -4.48 23.07
N LEU A 52 -4.13 -5.26 22.38
CA LEU A 52 -2.69 -5.02 22.34
C LEU A 52 -2.36 -3.69 21.66
N ARG A 53 -3.06 -3.35 20.58
CA ARG A 53 -2.90 -2.06 19.89
C ARG A 53 -3.18 -0.88 20.81
N HIS A 54 -4.24 -0.95 21.60
CA HIS A 54 -4.54 0.07 22.61
C HIS A 54 -3.40 0.23 23.63
N VAL A 55 -2.82 -0.88 24.09
CA VAL A 55 -1.65 -0.85 25.00
C VAL A 55 -0.44 -0.19 24.31
N TYR A 56 -0.16 -0.52 23.05
CA TYR A 56 0.94 0.09 22.30
C TYR A 56 0.72 1.58 22.03
N GLU A 57 -0.49 2.00 21.69
CA GLU A 57 -0.83 3.42 21.52
C GLU A 57 -0.59 4.22 22.80
N ALA A 58 -0.93 3.64 23.95
CA ALA A 58 -0.73 4.28 25.24
C ALA A 58 0.76 4.35 25.64
N ARG A 59 1.54 3.33 25.30
CA ARG A 59 2.95 3.20 25.74
C ARG A 59 3.94 3.87 24.81
N GLU A 60 3.74 3.75 23.50
CA GLU A 60 4.70 4.20 22.49
C GLU A 60 4.42 5.64 22.03
N GLY A 61 3.30 6.24 22.45
CA GLY A 61 2.92 7.61 22.07
C GLY A 61 2.65 7.82 20.57
N ALA A 62 2.77 6.75 19.76
CA ALA A 62 2.57 6.76 18.33
C ALA A 62 1.08 6.63 18.02
N ARG A 63 0.39 7.76 17.81
CA ARG A 63 -0.97 7.77 17.28
C ARG A 63 -0.92 7.41 15.79
N GLY A 64 -1.67 6.37 15.38
CA GLY A 64 -1.97 6.11 13.97
C GLY A 64 -1.08 5.10 13.23
N ALA A 65 -0.27 4.29 13.91
CA ALA A 65 0.55 3.25 13.26
C ALA A 65 -0.16 1.88 13.13
N GLY A 66 -1.40 1.78 13.60
CA GLY A 66 -2.17 0.54 13.76
C GLY A 66 -2.79 -0.03 12.49
N GLY A 67 -2.04 -0.11 11.40
CA GLY A 67 -2.40 -0.87 10.19
C GLY A 67 -3.21 -0.09 9.15
N GLY A 68 -2.91 -0.38 7.88
CA GLY A 68 -3.79 -0.03 6.78
C GLY A 68 -5.06 -0.87 6.88
N GLU A 69 -6.21 -0.24 6.79
CA GLU A 69 -7.49 -0.93 6.81
C GLU A 69 -7.49 -1.99 5.69
N GLY A 70 -7.79 -3.24 6.06
CA GLY A 70 -8.10 -4.27 5.07
C GLY A 70 -9.27 -3.80 4.18
N GLY A 71 -9.61 -4.57 3.14
CA GLY A 71 -10.58 -4.15 2.11
C GLY A 71 -12.03 -3.93 2.56
N GLY A 72 -12.33 -3.83 3.85
CA GLY A 72 -13.64 -3.52 4.43
C GLY A 72 -13.97 -2.01 4.45
N CYS A 73 -15.10 -1.62 5.06
CA CYS A 73 -15.61 -0.23 5.01
C CYS A 73 -14.77 0.82 5.74
N GLY A 74 -13.64 0.45 6.33
CA GLY A 74 -12.80 1.38 7.07
C GLY A 74 -13.47 2.01 8.29
N CYS A 75 -14.47 1.32 8.84
CA CYS A 75 -15.20 1.79 10.00
C CYS A 75 -14.55 1.17 11.25
N ASN A 76 -13.59 1.89 11.85
CA ASN A 76 -13.21 1.69 13.25
C ASN A 76 -14.40 2.02 14.17
#